data_AF-A0A2V5UWS3-F1
#
_entry.id   AF-A0A2V5UWS3-F1
#
_cell.length_a   1.000
_cell.length_b   1.000
_cell.length_c   1.000
_cell.angle_alpha   90.00
_cell.angle_beta   90.00
_cell.angle_gamma   90.00
#
_symmetry.space_group_name_H-M   'P 1'
#
loop_
_entity.id
_entity.type
_entity.pdbx_description
1 polymer ?
#
loop_
_entity_poly.entity_id
_entity_poly.type
_entity_poly.pdbx_seq_one_letter_code
_entity_poly.pdbx_strand_id
1 'polypeptide(L)'
;MDRLEKIVEQMESGKLPLEDLIVQYEAGMNLLKICQERLAKAEQRIEIIARNSTGRSVVKDFEATPEPAAPADAVAENEDTNDEIKLF
;
A
#
# COMPACT_ATOMS: atom_id res chain seq x y z
N MET A 1 -12.30 18.91 8.62
CA MET A 1 -11.02 19.65 8.48
C MET A 1 -10.85 20.64 9.62
N ASP A 2 -11.99 21.10 10.14
CA ASP A 2 -12.26 22.01 11.26
C ASP A 2 -11.38 21.83 12.50
N ARG A 3 -10.97 20.59 12.81
CA ARG A 3 -10.10 20.32 13.96
C ARG A 3 -8.65 20.71 13.69
N LEU A 4 -8.15 20.46 12.48
CA LEU A 4 -6.80 20.87 12.08
C LEU A 4 -6.73 22.40 11.95
N GLU A 5 -7.76 23.02 11.36
CA GLU A 5 -7.86 24.48 11.24
C GLU A 5 -7.81 25.17 12.60
N LYS A 6 -8.57 24.68 13.60
CA LYS A 6 -8.52 25.20 14.97
C LYS A 6 -7.14 25.07 15.62
N ILE A 7 -6.43 23.97 15.36
CA ILE A 7 -5.08 23.77 15.89
C ILE A 7 -4.11 24.78 15.28
N VAL A 8 -4.18 24.98 13.96
CA VAL A 8 -3.37 25.96 13.24
C VAL A 8 -3.66 27.37 13.77
N GLU A 9 -4.92 27.74 13.89
CA GLU A 9 -5.36 29.06 14.39
C GLU A 9 -4.86 29.31 15.84
N GLN A 10 -4.88 28.27 16.69
CA GLN A 10 -4.31 28.34 18.02
C GLN A 10 -2.79 28.54 17.98
N MET A 11 -2.06 27.77 17.17
CA MET A 11 -0.61 27.88 17.04
C MET A 11 -0.16 29.24 16.48
N GLU A 12 -0.90 29.80 15.50
CA GLU A 12 -0.63 31.11 14.90
C GLU A 12 -0.94 32.27 15.85
N SER A 13 -1.78 32.06 16.87
CA SER A 13 -2.11 33.11 17.85
C SER A 13 -0.91 33.55 18.69
N GLY A 14 0.16 32.74 18.76
CA GLY A 14 1.39 33.04 19.50
C GLY A 14 1.22 33.08 21.03
N LYS A 15 0.06 32.68 21.55
CA LYS A 15 -0.28 32.74 23.00
C LYS A 15 0.02 31.44 23.75
N LEU A 16 0.45 30.39 23.05
CA LEU A 16 0.74 29.10 23.68
C LEU A 16 2.19 29.05 24.19
N PRO A 17 2.42 28.49 25.38
CA PRO A 17 3.75 28.14 25.83
C PRO A 17 4.37 27.08 24.92
N LEU A 18 5.70 26.98 24.94
CA LEU A 18 6.46 26.12 24.04
C LEU A 18 6.07 24.63 24.16
N GLU A 19 5.83 24.14 25.37
CA GLU A 19 5.39 22.75 25.56
C GLU A 19 4.05 22.47 24.86
N ASP A 20 3.10 23.39 24.97
CA ASP A 20 1.78 23.24 24.34
C ASP A 20 1.85 23.34 22.81
N LEU A 21 2.76 24.17 22.29
CA LEU A 21 3.01 24.25 20.83
C LEU A 21 3.50 22.92 20.26
N ILE A 22 4.36 22.20 20.99
CA ILE A 22 4.87 20.89 20.57
C ILE A 22 3.72 19.88 20.53
N VAL A 23 2.88 19.83 21.57
CA VAL A 23 1.73 18.93 21.64
C VAL A 23 0.74 19.21 20.50
N GLN A 24 0.46 20.48 20.23
CA GLN A 24 -0.45 20.89 19.16
C GLN A 24 0.11 20.58 17.77
N TYR A 25 1.41 20.76 17.57
CA TYR A 25 2.09 20.39 16.33
C TYR A 25 1.97 18.87 16.06
N GLU A 26 2.22 18.03 17.06
CA GLU A 26 2.07 16.57 16.92
C GLU A 26 0.63 16.17 16.61
N ALA A 27 -0.34 16.79 17.29
CA ALA A 27 -1.76 16.57 17.01
C ALA A 27 -2.13 17.00 15.57
N GLY A 28 -1.61 18.13 15.11
CA GLY A 28 -1.79 18.63 13.75
C GLY A 28 -1.21 17.69 12.70
N MET A 29 0.00 17.18 12.92
CA MET A 29 0.67 16.23 12.01
C MET A 29 -0.11 14.91 11.87
N ASN A 30 -0.63 14.38 12.97
CA ASN A 30 -1.46 13.18 12.95
C ASN A 30 -2.76 13.40 12.15
N LEU A 31 -3.42 14.53 12.36
CA LEU A 31 -4.63 14.88 11.61
C LEU A 31 -4.34 15.09 10.12
N LEU A 32 -3.20 15.72 9.79
CA LEU A 32 -2.75 15.90 8.40
C LEU A 32 -2.58 14.56 7.69
N LYS A 33 -1.91 13.59 8.34
CA LYS A 33 -1.73 12.24 7.79
C LYS A 33 -3.07 11.58 7.48
N ILE A 34 -4.02 11.65 8.41
CA ILE A 34 -5.37 11.11 8.21
C ILE A 34 -6.06 11.77 7.01
N CYS A 35 -5.92 13.09 6.85
CA CYS A 35 -6.51 13.82 5.72
C CYS A 35 -5.90 13.38 4.39
N GLN A 36 -4.58 13.22 4.33
CA GLN A 36 -3.87 12.71 3.15
C GLN A 36 -4.33 11.30 2.77
N GLU A 37 -4.44 10.39 3.74
CA GLU A 37 -4.93 9.03 3.49
C GLU A 37 -6.38 9.02 2.95
N ARG A 38 -7.23 9.91 3.45
CA ARG A 38 -8.61 10.05 2.97
C ARG A 38 -8.66 10.60 1.54
N LEU A 39 -7.81 11.57 1.21
CA LEU A 39 -7.68 12.10 -0.14
C LEU A 39 -7.20 11.03 -1.11
N ALA A 40 -6.13 10.30 -0.76
CA ALA A 40 -5.61 9.20 -1.59
C ALA A 40 -6.69 8.12 -1.86
N LYS A 41 -7.47 7.75 -0.84
CA LYS A 41 -8.60 6.81 -1.01
C LYS A 41 -9.69 7.37 -1.93
N ALA A 42 -9.99 8.67 -1.82
CA ALA A 42 -10.98 9.32 -2.67
C ALA A 42 -10.51 9.36 -4.14
N GLU A 43 -9.25 9.72 -4.38
CA GLU A 43 -8.61 9.71 -5.70
C GLU A 43 -8.65 8.31 -6.33
N GLN A 44 -8.23 7.29 -5.60
CA GLN A 44 -8.28 5.90 -6.06
C GLN A 44 -9.71 5.48 -6.44
N ARG A 45 -10.70 5.89 -5.64
CA ARG A 45 -12.11 5.56 -5.91
C ARG A 45 -12.63 6.28 -7.16
N ILE A 46 -12.26 7.54 -7.35
CA ILE A 46 -12.58 8.29 -8.57
C ILE A 46 -11.97 7.61 -9.79
N GLU A 47 -10.70 7.20 -9.70
CA GLU A 47 -10.01 6.52 -10.79
C GLU A 47 -10.68 5.19 -11.16
N ILE A 48 -11.08 4.37 -10.19
CA ILE A 48 -11.82 3.13 -10.43
C ILE A 48 -13.14 3.43 -11.15
N ILE A 49 -13.91 4.42 -10.68
CA ILE A 49 -15.20 4.79 -11.28
C ILE A 49 -14.99 5.29 -12.72
N ALA A 50 -13.98 6.13 -12.97
CA ALA A 50 -13.66 6.68 -14.28
C ALA A 50 -13.19 5.60 -15.28
N ARG A 51 -12.39 4.63 -14.83
CA ARG A 51 -11.96 3.47 -15.64
C ARG A 51 -13.16 2.57 -15.97
N ASN A 52 -14.05 2.35 -15.00
CA ASN A 52 -15.28 1.59 -15.21
C ASN A 52 -16.25 2.29 -16.18
N SER A 53 -16.41 3.62 -16.07
CA SER A 53 -17.29 4.40 -16.97
C SER A 53 -16.75 4.50 -18.41
N THR A 54 -15.43 4.35 -18.59
CA THR A 54 -14.80 4.29 -19.91
C THR A 54 -14.70 2.87 -20.48
N GLY A 55 -15.34 1.88 -19.84
CA GLY A 55 -15.41 0.49 -20.31
C GLY A 55 -14.10 -0.29 -20.17
N ARG A 56 -13.13 0.21 -19.39
CA ARG A 56 -11.82 -0.42 -19.22
C ARG A 56 -11.81 -1.29 -17.96
N SER A 57 -11.83 -2.61 -18.14
CA SER A 57 -11.85 -3.61 -17.07
C SER A 57 -10.67 -3.45 -16.11
N VAL A 58 -10.95 -3.37 -14.81
CA VAL A 58 -9.93 -3.35 -13.77
C VAL A 58 -9.52 -4.79 -13.46
N VAL A 59 -8.39 -5.24 -14.01
CA VAL A 59 -7.71 -6.45 -13.54
C VAL A 59 -6.97 -6.07 -12.28
N LYS A 60 -7.46 -6.56 -11.13
CA LYS A 60 -6.72 -6.46 -9.88
C LYS A 60 -5.80 -7.68 -9.86
N ASP A 61 -4.49 -7.46 -9.90
CA ASP A 61 -3.52 -8.55 -9.91
C ASP A 61 -3.76 -9.49 -8.73
N PHE A 62 -3.86 -10.77 -9.04
CA PHE A 62 -4.08 -11.83 -8.06
C PHE A 62 -2.76 -12.10 -7.35
N GLU A 63 -2.63 -11.67 -6.09
CA GLU A 63 -1.53 -12.13 -5.24
C GLU A 63 -1.83 -13.58 -4.83
N ALA A 64 -1.23 -14.51 -5.59
CA ALA A 64 -1.14 -15.90 -5.17
C ALA A 64 -0.36 -15.94 -3.84
N THR A 65 -1.09 -16.12 -2.74
CA THR A 65 -0.46 -16.47 -1.46
C THR A 65 0.32 -17.78 -1.69
N PRO A 66 1.62 -17.83 -1.40
CA PRO A 66 2.36 -19.08 -1.52
C PRO A 66 1.75 -20.07 -0.53
N GLU A 67 1.20 -21.14 -1.08
CA GLU A 67 0.71 -22.30 -0.35
C GLU A 67 1.83 -22.83 0.56
N PRO A 68 1.57 -23.06 1.86
CA PRO A 68 2.61 -23.47 2.78
C PRO A 68 3.10 -24.86 2.39
N ALA A 69 4.38 -24.95 2.05
CA ALA A 69 5.07 -26.20 1.79
C ALA A 69 4.83 -27.19 2.94
N ALA A 70 4.29 -28.36 2.61
CA ALA A 70 4.33 -29.56 3.44
C ALA A 70 5.23 -30.60 2.76
N PRO A 71 5.99 -31.39 3.54
CA PRO A 71 7.26 -31.98 3.13
C PRO A 71 7.12 -33.39 2.52
N ALA A 72 8.01 -33.76 1.60
CA ALA A 72 8.27 -35.16 1.28
C ALA A 72 9.70 -35.33 0.73
N ASP A 73 10.58 -35.82 1.60
CA ASP A 73 11.86 -36.43 1.25
C ASP A 73 11.65 -37.80 0.56
N ALA A 74 12.61 -38.15 -0.30
CA ALA A 74 12.83 -39.44 -0.99
C ALA A 74 11.75 -39.84 -2.02
N VAL A 75 12.08 -40.21 -3.27
CA VAL A 75 12.88 -41.39 -3.63
C VAL A 75 13.66 -41.15 -4.93
N ALA A 76 14.90 -41.63 -4.95
CA ALA A 76 15.79 -41.71 -6.10
C ALA A 76 15.36 -42.81 -7.07
N GLU A 77 15.48 -42.59 -8.37
CA GLU A 77 15.67 -43.66 -9.36
C GLU A 77 16.47 -43.12 -10.56
N ASN A 78 17.64 -43.73 -10.78
CA ASN A 78 18.44 -43.59 -11.99
C ASN A 78 17.85 -44.50 -13.07
N GLU A 79 17.87 -44.11 -14.33
CA GLU A 79 18.05 -45.07 -15.42
C GLU A 79 18.69 -44.43 -16.66
N ASP A 80 19.56 -45.24 -17.25
CA ASP A 80 20.61 -44.97 -18.21
C ASP A 80 20.14 -44.77 -19.68
N THR A 81 21.14 -44.44 -20.50
CA THR A 81 21.30 -44.75 -21.94
C THR A 81 20.80 -43.75 -22.99
N ASN A 82 21.79 -42.99 -23.51
CA ASN A 82 22.33 -43.12 -24.86
C ASN A 82 21.36 -42.99 -26.06
N ASP A 83 21.53 -41.95 -26.89
CA ASP A 83 22.10 -42.16 -28.22
C ASP A 83 22.43 -40.84 -28.93
N GLU A 84 23.52 -40.90 -29.69
CA GLU A 84 24.07 -39.86 -30.54
C GLU A 84 23.06 -39.35 -31.57
N ILE A 85 22.91 -38.03 -31.71
CA ILE A 85 22.82 -37.41 -33.05
C ILE A 85 23.74 -36.19 -33.08
N LYS A 86 24.97 -36.44 -33.56
CA LYS A 86 25.74 -35.46 -34.34
C LYS A 86 24.93 -35.11 -35.58
N LEU A 87 24.72 -33.83 -35.88
CA LEU A 87 24.89 -33.36 -37.25
C LEU A 87 25.02 -31.82 -37.34
N PHE A 88 26.28 -31.41 -37.44
CA PHE A 88 26.82 -30.11 -37.88
C PHE A 88 26.63 -28.87 -36.99
#